data_AF-A0A9E2KIE6-F1
#
_entry.id   AF-A0A9E2KIE6-F1
#
_cell.length_a   1.000
_cell.length_b   1.000
_cell.length_c   1.000
_cell.angle_alpha   90.00
_cell.angle_beta   90.00
_cell.angle_gamma   90.00
#
_symmetry.space_group_name_H-M   'P 1'
#
loop_
_entity.id
_entity.type
_entity.pdbx_description
1 polymer ?
#
loop_
_entity_poly.entity_id
_entity_poly.type
_entity_poly.pdbx_seq_one_letter_code
_entity_poly.pdbx_strand_id
1 'polypeptide(L)'
;MTIIYPSPIFGPVHSRRLGVSLGINLMPADGKLCTFNCIYCECGFNEDFRPRLPRPTREEVRAALEARLLDMKQNGPAPDVLTFAGNGEPTAHPHFP
;
A
#
# COMPACT_ATOMS: atom_id res chain seq x y z
N MET A 1 2.06 -16.65 -7.88
CA MET A 1 0.72 -16.08 -7.63
C MET A 1 0.90 -14.60 -7.47
N THR A 2 0.29 -13.79 -8.34
CA THR A 2 0.40 -12.33 -8.27
C THR A 2 -0.56 -11.78 -7.22
N ILE A 3 -0.11 -10.81 -6.43
CA ILE A 3 -0.90 -10.15 -5.39
C ILE A 3 -0.96 -8.64 -5.67
N ILE A 4 -2.18 -8.13 -5.77
CA ILE A 4 -2.47 -6.69 -5.76
C ILE A 4 -3.10 -6.38 -4.40
N TYR A 5 -2.46 -5.50 -3.65
CA TYR A 5 -2.86 -5.10 -2.31
C TYR A 5 -3.97 -4.04 -2.34
N PRO A 6 -4.85 -4.01 -1.32
CA PRO A 6 -5.76 -2.89 -1.11
C PRO A 6 -5.03 -1.55 -1.09
N SER A 7 -5.74 -0.51 -1.54
CA SER A 7 -5.29 0.88 -1.51
C SER A 7 -6.42 1.74 -0.95
N PRO A 8 -6.13 2.78 -0.13
CA PRO A 8 -4.80 3.30 0.19
C PRO A 8 -4.12 2.67 1.41
N ILE A 9 -4.82 1.87 2.23
CA ILE A 9 -4.26 1.27 3.46
C ILE A 9 -4.46 -0.24 3.42
N PHE A 10 -3.42 -0.99 3.82
CA PHE A 10 -3.48 -2.45 3.93
C PHE A 10 -2.81 -2.95 5.20
N GLY A 11 -3.21 -4.14 5.66
CA GLY A 11 -2.73 -4.73 6.91
C GLY A 11 -3.70 -4.56 8.09
N PRO A 12 -3.24 -4.76 9.34
CA PRO A 12 -1.84 -4.86 9.74
C PRO A 12 -1.16 -6.14 9.25
N VAL A 13 0.14 -6.05 9.04
CA VAL A 13 1.02 -7.17 8.70
C VAL A 13 1.92 -7.44 9.89
N HIS A 14 1.89 -8.69 10.39
CA HIS A 14 2.82 -9.14 11.42
C HIS A 14 4.20 -9.42 10.81
N SER A 15 5.05 -8.39 10.81
CA SER A 15 6.43 -8.48 10.34
C SER A 15 7.32 -9.10 11.40
N ARG A 16 8.10 -10.11 11.02
CA ARG A 16 9.14 -10.68 11.89
C ARG A 16 10.23 -9.67 12.27
N ARG A 17 10.42 -8.63 11.45
CA ARG A 17 11.48 -7.61 11.64
C ARG A 17 10.98 -6.33 12.28
N LEU A 18 9.74 -5.93 11.99
CA LEU A 18 9.21 -4.60 12.31
C LEU A 18 8.02 -4.63 13.29
N GLY A 19 7.60 -5.81 13.75
CA GLY A 19 6.40 -5.94 14.57
C GLY A 19 5.12 -5.76 13.74
N VAL A 20 4.12 -5.09 14.29
CA VAL A 20 2.85 -4.78 13.64
C VAL A 20 3.06 -3.62 12.67
N SER A 21 3.17 -3.92 11.37
CA SER A 21 3.32 -2.91 10.32
C SER A 21 1.98 -2.59 9.67
N LEU A 22 1.64 -1.30 9.55
CA LEU A 22 0.52 -0.84 8.74
C LEU A 22 1.05 -0.30 7.40
N GLY A 23 0.50 -0.81 6.29
CA GLY A 23 0.94 -0.44 4.95
C GLY A 23 0.15 0.74 4.38
N ILE A 24 0.87 1.69 3.77
CA ILE A 24 0.32 2.83 3.04
C ILE A 24 0.64 2.64 1.55
N ASN A 25 -0.38 2.31 0.77
CA ASN A 25 -0.30 2.05 -0.66
C ASN A 25 -0.72 3.29 -1.46
N LEU A 26 0.27 3.93 -2.08
CA LEU A 26 0.05 5.11 -2.93
C LEU A 26 -0.27 4.75 -4.37
N MET A 27 -0.37 3.46 -4.70
CA MET A 27 -0.69 2.99 -6.05
C MET A 27 -2.18 2.63 -6.14
N PRO A 28 -2.74 2.53 -7.36
CA PRO A 28 -4.15 2.21 -7.54
C PRO A 28 -4.50 0.84 -6.95
N ALA A 29 -5.75 0.67 -6.54
CA ALA A 29 -6.22 -0.58 -5.93
C ALA A 29 -6.32 -1.76 -6.91
N ASP A 30 -6.37 -1.49 -8.23
CA ASP A 30 -6.66 -2.48 -9.27
C ASP A 30 -5.45 -2.85 -10.14
N GLY A 31 -4.26 -2.35 -9.81
CA GLY A 31 -3.08 -2.62 -10.60
C GLY A 31 -1.80 -2.08 -9.97
N LYS A 32 -0.71 -2.20 -10.72
CA LYS A 32 0.65 -1.87 -10.30
C LYS A 32 1.22 -0.72 -11.12
N LEU A 33 1.93 0.20 -10.46
CA LEU A 33 2.74 1.23 -11.13
C LEU A 33 4.14 1.27 -10.52
N CYS A 34 5.12 0.83 -11.28
CA CYS A 34 6.51 0.78 -10.85
C CYS A 34 7.42 1.16 -12.02
N THR A 35 8.52 1.85 -11.73
CA THR A 35 9.56 2.19 -12.71
C THR A 35 10.39 0.97 -13.13
N PHE A 36 10.35 -0.11 -12.35
CA PHE A 36 11.00 -1.39 -12.67
C PHE A 36 9.99 -2.49 -13.00
N ASN A 37 10.46 -3.51 -13.70
CA ASN A 37 9.68 -4.69 -14.09
C ASN A 37 10.38 -5.99 -13.67
N CYS A 38 10.54 -6.18 -12.35
CA CYS A 38 11.33 -7.28 -11.79
C CYS A 38 10.69 -8.65 -12.03
N ILE A 39 11.48 -9.64 -12.46
CA ILE A 39 11.04 -11.04 -12.69
C ILE A 39 10.51 -11.75 -11.43
N TYR A 40 10.85 -11.24 -10.26
CA TYR A 40 10.48 -11.79 -8.95
C TYR A 40 9.47 -10.92 -8.21
N CYS A 41 8.83 -9.95 -8.89
CA CYS A 41 7.86 -9.07 -8.24
C CYS A 41 6.60 -9.83 -7.84
N GLU A 42 6.23 -9.78 -6.58
CA GLU A 42 4.98 -10.39 -6.08
C GLU A 42 3.73 -9.74 -6.67
N CYS A 43 3.83 -8.47 -7.09
CA CYS A 43 2.77 -7.74 -7.81
C CYS A 43 2.76 -8.01 -9.32
N GLY A 44 3.58 -8.95 -9.82
CA GLY A 44 3.63 -9.34 -11.22
C GLY A 44 4.34 -8.32 -12.13
N PHE A 45 4.26 -8.59 -13.44
CA PHE A 45 4.81 -7.71 -14.47
C PHE A 45 3.93 -6.49 -14.71
N ASN A 46 4.54 -5.37 -15.10
CA ASN A 46 3.83 -4.11 -15.29
C ASN A 46 2.77 -4.17 -16.39
N GLU A 47 2.99 -4.98 -17.43
CA GLU A 47 2.06 -5.10 -18.57
C GLU A 47 0.78 -5.85 -18.22
N ASP A 48 0.87 -6.83 -17.32
CA ASP A 48 -0.27 -7.67 -16.91
C ASP A 48 -1.20 -6.95 -15.93
N PHE A 49 -0.68 -5.96 -15.19
CA PHE A 49 -1.39 -5.29 -14.09
C PHE A 49 -1.46 -3.78 -14.28
N ARG A 50 -1.77 -3.31 -15.51
CA ARG A 50 -1.98 -1.88 -15.78
C ARG A 50 -3.26 -1.40 -15.08
N PRO A 51 -3.17 -0.43 -14.16
CA PRO A 51 -4.36 0.03 -13.44
C PRO A 51 -5.28 0.86 -14.33
N ARG A 52 -6.56 0.82 -14.02
CA ARG A 52 -7.60 1.70 -14.61
C ARG A 52 -8.05 2.77 -13.62
N LEU A 53 -7.87 2.53 -12.32
CA LEU A 53 -8.19 3.49 -11.27
C LEU A 53 -7.06 4.53 -11.11
N PRO A 54 -7.38 5.75 -10.65
CA PRO A 54 -6.37 6.73 -10.30
C PRO A 54 -5.57 6.29 -9.06
N ARG A 55 -4.41 6.92 -8.87
CA ARG A 55 -3.69 6.84 -7.59
C ARG A 55 -4.53 7.57 -6.52
N PRO A 56 -4.54 7.10 -5.26
CA PRO A 56 -5.27 7.78 -4.20
C PRO A 56 -4.71 9.19 -3.95
N THR A 57 -5.61 10.13 -3.70
CA THR A 57 -5.28 11.49 -3.26
C THR A 57 -4.74 11.51 -1.83
N ARG A 58 -4.06 12.60 -1.46
CA ARG A 58 -3.52 12.75 -0.10
C ARG A 58 -4.64 12.75 0.95
N GLU A 59 -5.78 13.33 0.60
CA GLU A 59 -6.98 13.38 1.44
C GLU A 59 -7.59 11.99 1.66
N GLU A 60 -7.66 11.16 0.61
CA GLU A 60 -8.11 9.76 0.72
C GLU A 60 -7.17 8.93 1.59
N VAL A 61 -5.85 9.05 1.40
CA VAL A 61 -4.86 8.37 2.24
C VAL A 61 -5.03 8.80 3.70
N ARG A 62 -5.14 10.11 3.97
CA ARG A 62 -5.31 10.65 5.32
C ARG A 62 -6.57 10.08 5.99
N ALA A 63 -7.72 10.17 5.31
CA ALA A 63 -9.00 9.73 5.87
C ALA A 63 -9.01 8.22 6.15
N ALA A 64 -8.49 7.41 5.22
CA ALA A 64 -8.41 5.97 5.39
C ALA A 64 -7.41 5.56 6.50
N LEU A 65 -6.26 6.24 6.58
CA LEU A 65 -5.26 5.99 7.62
C LEU A 65 -5.83 6.32 9.00
N GLU A 66 -6.48 7.47 9.15
CA GLU A 66 -7.11 7.88 10.41
C GLU A 66 -8.19 6.88 10.85
N ALA A 67 -9.09 6.49 9.94
CA ALA A 67 -10.11 5.49 10.22
C ALA A 67 -9.51 4.16 10.68
N ARG A 68 -8.45 3.69 10.00
CA ARG A 68 -7.78 2.43 10.35
C ARG A 68 -7.05 2.51 11.69
N LEU A 69 -6.40 3.63 11.99
CA LEU A 69 -5.71 3.83 13.27
C LEU A 69 -6.70 3.90 14.44
N LEU A 70 -7.86 4.54 14.26
CA LEU A 70 -8.94 4.58 15.25
C LEU A 70 -9.49 3.19 15.53
N ASP A 71 -9.77 2.41 14.48
CA ASP A 71 -10.21 1.03 14.62
C ASP A 71 -9.16 0.15 15.31
N MET A 72 -7.89 0.24 14.92
CA MET A 72 -6.80 -0.50 15.57
C MET A 72 -6.66 -0.11 17.04
N LYS A 73 -6.84 1.16 17.40
CA LYS A 73 -6.82 1.60 18.80
C LYS A 73 -7.95 0.97 19.64
N GLN A 74 -9.10 0.71 19.04
CA GLN A 74 -10.27 0.15 19.72
C GLN A 74 -10.26 -1.39 19.74
N ASN A 75 -9.82 -2.01 18.64
CA ASN A 75 -10.08 -3.42 18.34
C ASN A 75 -8.80 -4.26 18.11
N GLY A 76 -7.60 -3.67 18.23
CA GLY A 76 -6.37 -4.38 17.88
C GLY A 76 -5.10 -3.80 18.51
N PRO A 77 -3.92 -4.31 18.11
CA PRO A 77 -2.65 -3.72 18.52
C PRO A 77 -2.42 -2.40 17.77
N ALA A 78 -1.79 -1.44 18.43
CA ALA A 78 -1.26 -0.26 17.76
C ALA A 78 -0.16 -0.67 16.76
N PRO A 79 -0.02 0.00 15.61
CA PRO A 79 1.08 -0.29 14.69
C PRO A 79 2.39 0.18 15.31
N ASP A 80 3.42 -0.67 15.22
CA ASP A 80 4.80 -0.33 15.57
C ASP A 80 5.43 0.55 14.48
N VAL A 81 5.04 0.34 13.23
CA VAL A 81 5.55 1.09 12.07
C VAL A 81 4.46 1.38 11.04
N LEU A 82 4.60 2.52 10.34
CA LEU A 82 3.86 2.84 9.13
C LEU A 82 4.81 2.72 7.94
N THR A 83 4.43 1.92 6.94
CA THR A 83 5.29 1.58 5.81
C THR A 83 4.65 2.02 4.50
N PHE A 84 5.30 2.90 3.75
CA PHE A 84 4.92 3.19 2.36
C PHE A 84 5.37 2.02 1.47
N ALA A 85 4.41 1.24 0.97
CA ALA A 85 4.62 0.05 0.15
C ALA A 85 3.29 -0.33 -0.53
N GLY A 86 3.28 -1.32 -1.42
CA GLY A 86 2.05 -1.81 -2.04
C GLY A 86 2.26 -2.13 -3.50
N ASN A 87 1.38 -1.63 -4.37
CA ASN A 87 1.32 -2.06 -5.77
C ASN A 87 2.34 -1.35 -6.66
N GLY A 88 3.61 -1.28 -6.24
CA GLY A 88 4.69 -0.69 -7.03
C GLY A 88 5.59 0.25 -6.23
N GLU A 89 6.20 1.22 -6.92
CA GLU A 89 7.20 2.11 -6.34
C GLU A 89 6.53 3.36 -5.74
N PRO A 90 6.49 3.53 -4.40
CA PRO A 90 5.80 4.65 -3.77
C PRO A 90 6.29 6.02 -4.26
N THR A 91 7.60 6.17 -4.50
CA THR A 91 8.17 7.47 -4.92
C THR A 91 7.82 7.85 -6.36
N ALA A 92 7.19 6.96 -7.13
CA ALA A 92 6.66 7.27 -8.46
C ALA A 92 5.31 8.02 -8.41
N HIS A 93 4.74 8.23 -7.22
CA HIS A 93 3.55 9.05 -7.04
C HIS A 93 3.89 10.55 -7.21
N PRO A 94 3.17 11.31 -8.05
CA PRO A 94 3.53 12.70 -8.39
C PRO A 94 3.44 13.69 -7.22
N HIS A 95 2.73 13.33 -6.16
CA HIS A 95 2.55 14.13 -4.96
C HIS A 95 3.25 13.55 -3.72
N PHE A 96 4.18 12.60 -3.89
CA PHE A 96 5.01 12.09 -2.79
C PHE A 96 6.22 13.01 -2.57
N PRO A 97 6.68 13.24 -1.32
CA PRO A 97 6.24 12.62 -0.06
C PRO A 97 4.94 13.20 0.54
#